data_AF-A0A6A4EZ83-F1
#
_entry.id   AF-A0A6A4EZ83-F1
#
_cell.length_a   1.000
_cell.length_b   1.000
_cell.length_c   1.000
_cell.angle_alpha   90.00
_cell.angle_beta   90.00
_cell.angle_gamma   90.00
#
_symmetry.space_group_name_H-M   'P 1'
#
loop_
_entity.id
_entity.type
_entity.pdbx_description
1 polymer ?
#
loop_
_entity_poly.entity_id
_entity_poly.type
_entity_poly.pdbx_seq_one_letter_code
_entity_poly.pdbx_strand_id
1 'polypeptide(L)'
;MIDGLMANYVERVLLRIFDAAKKDPSMEKLATNLQNALIDKWIVAKEKPAGLKWMLDGVPTSDEMIARYVEKLKVLSGNTS
;
A
#
# COMPACT_ATOMS: atom_id res chain seq x y z
N MET A 1 -10.31 9.35 3.89
CA MET A 1 -9.37 9.00 4.98
C MET A 1 -7.95 8.85 4.46
N ILE A 2 -7.66 7.92 3.55
CA ILE A 2 -6.29 7.71 3.04
C ILE A 2 -5.67 8.97 2.41
N ASP A 3 -6.46 9.76 1.68
CA ASP A 3 -5.98 11.03 1.07
C ASP A 3 -5.48 12.03 2.10
N GLY A 4 -6.18 12.15 3.24
CA GLY A 4 -5.76 13.03 4.34
C GLY A 4 -4.46 12.55 4.99
N LEU A 5 -4.26 11.24 5.07
CA LEU A 5 -3.01 10.66 5.59
C LEU A 5 -1.85 10.88 4.60
N MET A 6 -2.07 10.69 3.31
CA MET A 6 -1.07 10.94 2.25
C MET A 6 -0.70 12.43 2.14
N ALA A 7 -1.61 13.33 2.47
CA ALA A 7 -1.34 14.77 2.49
C ALA A 7 -0.39 15.20 3.64
N ASN A 8 -0.27 14.39 4.71
CA ASN A 8 0.46 14.77 5.92
C ASN A 8 1.67 13.87 6.22
N TYR A 9 1.72 12.68 5.62
CA TYR A 9 2.78 11.71 5.86
C TYR A 9 3.31 11.17 4.54
N VAL A 10 4.64 11.13 4.42
CA VAL A 10 5.30 10.43 3.30
C VAL A 10 5.00 8.93 3.37
N GLU A 11 4.94 8.27 2.22
CA GLU A 11 4.48 6.87 2.15
C GLU A 11 5.31 5.90 3.01
N ARG A 12 6.62 6.11 3.11
CA ARG A 12 7.48 5.30 4.00
C ARG A 12 7.06 5.37 5.46
N VAL A 13 6.48 6.48 5.90
CA VAL A 13 5.96 6.65 7.26
C VAL A 13 4.59 5.99 7.37
N LEU A 14 3.72 6.14 6.37
CA LEU A 14 2.41 5.47 6.33
C LEU A 14 2.53 3.95 6.43
N LEU A 15 3.44 3.33 5.67
CA LEU A 15 3.63 1.88 5.74
C LEU A 15 4.04 1.41 7.15
N ARG A 16 4.85 2.19 7.88
CA ARG A 16 5.24 1.88 9.26
C ARG A 16 4.08 2.07 10.24
N ILE A 17 3.29 3.13 10.08
CA ILE A 17 2.08 3.37 10.89
C ILE A 17 1.09 2.21 10.70
N PHE A 18 0.84 1.81 9.45
CA PHE A 18 -0.10 0.73 9.16
C PHE A 18 0.43 -0.61 9.64
N ASP A 19 1.72 -0.90 9.52
CA ASP A 19 2.32 -2.12 10.09
C ASP A 19 2.18 -2.19 11.61
N ALA A 20 2.46 -1.08 12.31
CA ALA A 20 2.28 -1.00 13.75
C ALA A 20 0.82 -1.20 14.16
N ALA A 21 -0.11 -0.53 13.48
CA ALA A 21 -1.55 -0.68 13.73
C ALA A 21 -2.06 -2.09 13.40
N LYS A 22 -1.49 -2.76 12.39
CA LYS A 22 -1.88 -4.13 12.02
C LYS A 22 -1.54 -5.16 13.10
N LYS A 23 -0.56 -4.88 13.96
CA LYS A 23 -0.14 -5.73 15.08
C LYS A 23 -1.05 -5.60 16.31
N ASP A 24 -1.88 -4.55 16.38
CA ASP A 24 -2.92 -4.41 17.39
C ASP A 24 -4.22 -5.07 16.90
N PRO A 25 -4.73 -6.13 17.55
CA PRO A 25 -5.95 -6.82 17.11
C PRO A 25 -7.17 -5.90 16.96
N SER A 26 -7.27 -4.83 17.76
CA SER A 26 -8.37 -3.87 17.67
C SER A 26 -8.28 -2.97 16.43
N MET A 27 -7.08 -2.81 15.87
CA MET A 27 -6.79 -1.94 14.74
C MET A 27 -6.48 -2.71 13.44
N GLU A 28 -6.29 -4.03 13.50
CA GLU A 28 -5.89 -4.87 12.38
C GLU A 28 -6.76 -4.67 11.14
N LYS A 29 -8.08 -4.69 11.32
CA LYS A 29 -9.04 -4.50 10.22
C LYS A 29 -8.92 -3.11 9.60
N LEU A 30 -8.75 -2.07 10.42
CA LEU A 30 -8.60 -0.70 9.94
C LEU A 30 -7.28 -0.53 9.18
N ALA A 31 -6.18 -1.04 9.74
CA ALA A 31 -4.85 -0.99 9.14
C ALA A 31 -4.82 -1.72 7.79
N THR A 32 -5.42 -2.90 7.71
CA THR A 32 -5.53 -3.68 6.46
C THR A 32 -6.33 -2.93 5.40
N ASN A 33 -7.44 -2.28 5.79
CA ASN A 33 -8.24 -1.45 4.88
C ASN A 33 -7.45 -0.24 4.37
N LEU A 34 -6.66 0.41 5.23
CA LEU A 34 -5.82 1.54 4.84
C LEU A 34 -4.68 1.12 3.89
N GLN A 35 -4.05 -0.04 4.12
CA GLN A 35 -3.09 -0.62 3.19
C GLN A 35 -3.72 -0.89 1.82
N ASN A 36 -4.92 -1.48 1.79
CA ASN A 36 -5.66 -1.71 0.54
C ASN A 36 -5.98 -0.39 -0.18
N ALA A 37 -6.43 0.62 0.56
CA ALA A 37 -6.73 1.93 0.00
C ALA A 37 -5.48 2.63 -0.58
N LEU A 38 -4.31 2.46 0.05
CA LEU A 38 -3.05 2.98 -0.49
C LEU A 38 -2.65 2.26 -1.79
N ILE A 39 -2.80 0.93 -1.84
CA ILE A 39 -2.59 0.15 -3.06
C ILE A 39 -3.51 0.64 -4.19
N ASP A 40 -4.77 0.94 -3.89
CA ASP A 40 -5.71 1.50 -4.88
C ASP A 40 -5.29 2.87 -5.40
N LYS A 41 -4.66 3.69 -4.55
CA LYS A 41 -4.08 4.97 -4.99
C LYS A 41 -2.90 4.75 -5.94
N TRP A 42 -2.02 3.78 -5.67
CA TRP A 42 -0.95 3.43 -6.60
C TRP A 42 -1.46 2.93 -7.95
N ILE A 43 -2.56 2.16 -7.97
CA ILE A 43 -3.20 1.71 -9.22
C ILE A 43 -3.71 2.90 -10.02
N VAL A 44 -4.47 3.81 -9.39
CA VAL A 44 -5.01 5.00 -10.05
C VAL A 44 -3.90 5.91 -10.55
N ALA A 45 -2.83 6.08 -9.77
CA ALA A 45 -1.64 6.86 -10.14
C ALA A 45 -0.76 6.16 -11.18
N LYS A 46 -1.04 4.88 -11.50
CA LYS A 46 -0.26 4.05 -12.43
C LYS A 46 1.23 3.95 -12.02
N GLU A 47 1.46 3.80 -10.73
CA GLU A 47 2.81 3.70 -10.18
C GLU A 47 3.57 2.51 -10.76
N LYS A 48 4.87 2.69 -11.00
CA LYS A 48 5.71 1.59 -11.50
C LYS A 48 6.21 0.77 -10.31
N PRO A 49 6.10 -0.57 -10.31
CA PRO A 49 6.61 -1.40 -9.21
C PRO A 49 8.09 -1.13 -8.87
N ALA A 50 8.92 -0.88 -9.88
CA ALA A 50 10.32 -0.51 -9.67
C ALA A 50 10.50 0.84 -8.96
N GLY A 51 9.63 1.81 -9.24
CA GLY A 51 9.61 3.11 -8.57
C GLY A 51 9.20 2.98 -7.11
N LEU A 52 8.13 2.20 -6.84
CA LEU A 52 7.71 1.89 -5.48
C LEU A 52 8.82 1.17 -4.69
N LYS A 53 9.51 0.21 -5.32
CA LYS A 53 10.63 -0.51 -4.68
C LYS A 53 11.76 0.43 -4.28
N TRP A 54 12.13 1.36 -5.17
CA TRP A 54 13.16 2.36 -4.88
C TRP A 54 12.71 3.33 -3.77
N MET A 55 11.48 3.83 -3.85
CA MET A 55 10.93 4.78 -2.88
C MET A 55 10.74 4.18 -1.48
N LEU A 56 10.37 2.91 -1.40
CA LEU A 56 10.03 2.23 -0.15
C LEU A 56 11.18 1.40 0.42
N ASP A 57 12.39 1.53 -0.14
CA ASP A 57 13.55 0.78 0.30
C ASP A 57 13.81 0.95 1.81
N GLY A 58 14.18 -0.14 2.47
CA GLY A 58 14.38 -0.21 3.92
C GLY A 58 13.11 -0.04 4.77
N VAL A 59 11.92 -0.17 4.20
CA VAL A 59 10.66 -0.31 4.96
C VAL A 59 10.31 -1.79 5.05
N PRO A 60 10.27 -2.41 6.24
CA PRO A 60 10.10 -3.88 6.36
C PRO A 60 8.87 -4.47 5.65
N THR A 61 7.80 -3.69 5.50
CA THR A 61 6.55 -4.11 4.84
C THR A 61 6.45 -3.74 3.37
N SER A 62 7.48 -3.11 2.77
CA SER A 62 7.44 -2.67 1.37
C SER A 62 7.20 -3.82 0.40
N ASP A 63 7.89 -4.94 0.60
CA ASP A 63 7.85 -6.07 -0.32
C ASP A 63 6.47 -6.73 -0.33
N GLU A 64 5.84 -6.91 0.84
CA GLU A 64 4.45 -7.40 0.94
C GLU A 64 3.48 -6.46 0.20
N MET A 65 3.60 -5.15 0.44
CA MET A 65 2.72 -4.13 -0.16
C MET A 65 2.86 -4.09 -1.69
N ILE A 66 4.09 -4.14 -2.21
CA ILE A 66 4.38 -4.15 -3.64
C ILE A 66 3.90 -5.46 -4.28
N ALA A 67 4.05 -6.60 -3.61
CA ALA A 67 3.54 -7.88 -4.10
C ALA A 67 2.01 -7.86 -4.25
N ARG A 68 1.28 -7.35 -3.24
CA ARG A 68 -0.18 -7.18 -3.29
C ARG A 68 -0.62 -6.22 -4.40
N TYR A 69 0.13 -5.14 -4.62
CA TYR A 69 -0.10 -4.21 -5.73
C TYR A 69 0.03 -4.90 -7.09
N VAL A 70 1.14 -5.61 -7.30
CA VAL A 70 1.40 -6.35 -8.55
C VAL A 70 0.33 -7.41 -8.80
N GLU A 71 -0.08 -8.13 -7.75
CA GLU A 71 -1.15 -9.13 -7.88
C GLU A 71 -2.48 -8.48 -8.28
N LYS A 72 -2.84 -7.35 -7.66
CA LYS A 72 -4.06 -6.63 -8.02
C LYS A 72 -4.02 -6.09 -9.45
N LEU A 73 -2.87 -5.62 -9.94
CA LEU A 73 -2.70 -5.25 -11.34
C LEU A 73 -2.92 -6.44 -12.30
N LYS A 74 -2.36 -7.61 -11.98
CA LYS A 74 -2.55 -8.83 -12.79
C LYS A 74 -4.03 -9.21 -12.88
N VAL A 75 -4.73 -9.23 -11.74
CA VAL A 75 -6.17 -9.53 -11.70
C VAL A 75 -6.96 -8.55 -12.56
N LEU A 76 -6.66 -7.24 -12.48
CA LEU A 76 -7.33 -6.23 -13.31
C LEU A 76 -7.06 -6.43 -14.82
N SER A 77 -5.85 -6.83 -15.19
CA SER A 77 -5.50 -7.15 -16.59
C SER A 77 -6.11 -8.46 -17.10
N GLY A 78 -6.33 -9.44 -16.21
CA GLY A 78 -6.95 -10.72 -16.56
C GLY A 78 -8.48 -10.65 -16.67
N ASN A 79 -9.11 -9.76 -15.90
CA ASN A 79 -10.56 -9.56 -15.92
C ASN A 79 -11.05 -8.65 -17.07
N THR A 80 -10.14 -8.16 -17.92
CA THR A 80 -10.46 -7.31 -19.08
C THR A 80 -10.52 -8.08 -20.40
N SER A 81 -10.58 -9.42 -20.35
CA SER A 81 -10.82 -10.31 -21.52
C SER A 81 -12.28 -10.71 -21.66
#